data_AF-A0A7K0YHR8-F1
#
_entry.id   AF-A0A7K0YHR8-F1
#
_cell.length_a   1.000
_cell.length_b   1.000
_cell.length_c   1.000
_cell.angle_alpha   90.00
_cell.angle_beta   90.00
_cell.angle_gamma   90.00
#
_symmetry.space_group_name_H-M   'P 1'
#
loop_
_entity.id
_entity.type
_entity.pdbx_description
1 polymer ?
#
loop_
_entity_poly.entity_id
_entity_poly.type
_entity_poly.pdbx_seq_one_letter_code
_entity_poly.pdbx_strand_id
1 'polypeptide(L)'
;MWYFDSSAILGAILQQKNSDLIEDLLSQDICTSRLSRVEVFRSISRLAPELRQVGEEFFARCAVIEMERTFLKRAEEYSQEITLKSADAIHVATVECLQLLISGIVTLDKQMISNAKRLGIKVYEPAA
;
A
#
# COMPACT_ATOMS: atom_id res chain seq x y z
N MET A 1 1.16 -3.90 -12.80
CA MET A 1 0.35 -3.24 -11.77
C MET A 1 1.16 -3.12 -10.48
N TRP A 2 1.20 -1.97 -9.82
CA TRP A 2 1.93 -1.77 -8.55
C TRP A 2 0.99 -1.72 -7.35
N TYR A 3 1.38 -2.35 -6.24
CA TYR A 3 0.61 -2.32 -4.99
C TYR A 3 1.00 -1.12 -4.14
N PHE A 4 0.03 -0.29 -3.76
CA PHE A 4 0.21 0.85 -2.87
C PHE A 4 -0.25 0.50 -1.46
N ASP A 5 0.64 0.67 -0.48
CA ASP A 5 0.27 0.59 0.94
C ASP A 5 -0.40 1.89 1.42
N SER A 6 -0.87 1.90 2.66
CA SER A 6 -1.51 3.09 3.22
C SER A 6 -0.55 4.28 3.34
N SER A 7 0.75 4.04 3.58
CA SER A 7 1.73 5.12 3.72
C SER A 7 1.94 5.87 2.41
N ALA A 8 2.03 5.17 1.28
CA ALA A 8 2.13 5.77 -0.05
C ALA A 8 0.86 6.54 -0.42
N ILE A 9 -0.32 5.96 -0.16
CA ILE A 9 -1.61 6.63 -0.43
C ILE A 9 -1.76 7.89 0.42
N LEU A 10 -1.47 7.82 1.72
CA LEU A 10 -1.54 8.97 2.61
C LEU A 10 -0.50 10.03 2.25
N GLY A 11 0.70 9.63 1.83
CA GLY A 11 1.70 10.55 1.30
C GLY A 11 1.14 11.34 0.11
N ALA A 12 0.50 10.64 -0.84
CA ALA A 12 -0.11 11.28 -2.01
C ALA A 12 -1.29 12.19 -1.64
N ILE A 13 -2.22 11.72 -0.79
CA ILE A 13 -3.43 12.47 -0.40
C ILE A 13 -3.13 13.66 0.52
N LEU A 14 -2.28 13.48 1.53
CA LEU A 14 -2.04 14.50 2.58
C LEU A 14 -1.00 15.54 2.21
N GLN A 15 0.01 15.18 1.40
CA GLN A 15 1.09 16.12 1.09
C GLN A 15 0.71 17.17 0.04
N GLN A 16 -0.52 17.12 -0.52
CA GLN A 16 -1.13 18.05 -1.49
C GLN A 16 -0.21 19.19 -1.97
N LYS A 17 0.82 18.83 -2.75
CA LYS A 17 1.66 19.81 -3.44
C LYS A 17 1.55 19.74 -4.95
N ASN A 18 0.83 18.76 -5.51
CA ASN A 18 0.34 18.77 -6.89
C ASN A 18 -0.76 17.71 -7.07
N SER A 19 -1.90 18.10 -7.63
CA SER A 19 -2.92 17.16 -8.15
C SER A 19 -2.29 16.16 -9.13
N ASP A 20 -1.31 16.65 -9.89
CA ASP A 20 -0.56 15.92 -10.91
C ASP A 20 0.09 14.64 -10.36
N LEU A 21 0.53 14.61 -9.10
CA LEU A 21 1.22 13.44 -8.55
C LEU A 21 0.23 12.30 -8.24
N ILE A 22 -0.98 12.64 -7.77
CA ILE A 22 -2.08 11.69 -7.60
C ILE A 22 -2.58 11.23 -8.97
N GLU A 23 -2.71 12.14 -9.94
CA GLU A 23 -3.12 11.80 -11.30
C GLU A 23 -2.10 10.92 -12.02
N ASP A 24 -0.82 11.21 -11.90
CA ASP A 24 0.27 10.39 -12.43
C ASP A 24 0.23 8.98 -11.81
N LEU A 25 0.04 8.88 -10.49
CA LEU A 25 -0.16 7.58 -9.82
C LEU A 25 -1.35 6.82 -10.41
N LEU A 26 -2.48 7.50 -10.56
CA LEU A 26 -3.72 6.90 -11.05
C LEU A 26 -3.70 6.63 -12.56
N SER A 27 -2.78 7.24 -13.30
CA SER A 27 -2.50 6.92 -14.70
C SER A 27 -1.71 5.62 -14.85
N GLN A 28 -1.05 5.16 -13.78
CA GLN A 28 -0.41 3.85 -13.74
C GLN A 28 -1.42 2.77 -13.34
N ASP A 29 -1.24 1.56 -13.83
CA ASP A 29 -1.97 0.39 -13.33
C ASP A 29 -1.62 0.19 -11.84
N ILE A 30 -2.45 0.70 -10.94
CA ILE A 30 -2.25 0.58 -9.48
C ILE A 30 -3.35 -0.23 -8.81
N CYS A 31 -2.96 -0.94 -7.75
CA CYS A 31 -3.86 -1.60 -6.83
C CYS A 31 -3.50 -1.31 -5.38
N THR A 32 -4.42 -1.61 -4.49
CA THR A 32 -4.23 -1.54 -3.04
C THR A 32 -5.15 -2.55 -2.35
N SER A 33 -5.17 -2.62 -1.02
CA SER A 33 -6.02 -3.56 -0.28
C SER A 33 -7.14 -2.87 0.49
N ARG A 34 -8.12 -3.67 0.90
CA ARG A 34 -9.11 -3.28 1.92
C ARG A 34 -8.46 -2.86 3.24
N LEU A 35 -7.34 -3.48 3.63
CA LEU A 35 -6.57 -3.06 4.81
C LEU A 35 -6.08 -1.62 4.65
N SER A 36 -5.48 -1.29 3.50
CA SER A 36 -5.02 0.07 3.21
C SER A 36 -6.19 1.06 3.22
N ARG A 37 -7.36 0.68 2.69
CA ARG A 37 -8.57 1.51 2.78
C ARG A 37 -8.94 1.84 4.21
N VAL A 38 -8.95 0.86 5.12
CA VAL A 38 -9.25 1.10 6.54
C VAL A 38 -8.22 2.05 7.15
N GLU A 39 -6.94 1.81 6.93
CA GLU A 39 -5.86 2.63 7.48
C GLU A 39 -5.87 4.08 6.98
N VAL A 40 -6.12 4.27 5.68
CA VAL A 40 -6.23 5.57 5.03
C VAL A 40 -7.40 6.34 5.63
N PHE A 41 -8.62 5.77 5.64
CA PHE A 41 -9.79 6.50 6.15
C PHE A 41 -9.72 6.74 7.66
N ARG A 42 -9.14 5.83 8.44
CA ARG A 42 -8.88 6.08 9.87
C ARG A 42 -7.89 7.23 10.08
N SER A 43 -6.90 7.36 9.21
CA SER A 43 -5.91 8.44 9.28
C SER A 43 -6.49 9.77 8.82
N ILE A 44 -7.26 9.77 7.72
CA ILE A 44 -8.04 10.94 7.26
C ILE A 44 -8.96 11.43 8.37
N SER A 45 -9.78 10.56 8.98
CA SER A 45 -10.68 10.96 10.07
C SER A 45 -9.95 11.56 11.28
N ARG A 46 -8.69 11.16 11.52
CA ARG A 46 -7.89 11.65 12.65
C ARG A 46 -7.16 12.95 12.34
N LEU A 47 -6.68 13.14 11.11
CA LEU A 47 -5.71 14.17 10.75
C LEU A 47 -6.27 15.26 9.82
N ALA A 48 -7.18 14.89 8.92
CA ALA A 48 -7.67 15.76 7.84
C ALA A 48 -9.08 15.29 7.39
N PRO A 49 -10.10 15.35 8.26
CA PRO A 49 -11.44 14.82 7.97
C PRO A 49 -12.08 15.42 6.70
N GLU A 50 -11.69 16.65 6.32
CA GLU A 50 -12.08 17.33 5.10
C GLU A 50 -11.65 16.58 3.81
N LEU A 51 -10.61 15.75 3.88
CA LEU A 51 -10.11 14.97 2.73
C LEU A 51 -10.84 13.65 2.51
N ARG A 52 -11.94 13.40 3.23
CA ARG A 52 -12.71 12.16 3.08
C ARG A 52 -13.18 11.92 1.65
N GLN A 53 -13.71 12.96 0.98
CA GLN A 53 -14.20 12.80 -0.39
C GLN A 53 -13.05 12.47 -1.36
N VAL A 54 -11.91 13.14 -1.24
CA VAL A 54 -10.69 12.87 -2.01
C VAL A 54 -10.25 11.41 -1.85
N GLY A 55 -10.31 10.88 -0.63
CA GLY A 55 -10.04 9.48 -0.37
C GLY A 55 -11.00 8.54 -1.11
N GLU A 56 -12.32 8.80 -1.09
CA GLU A 56 -13.30 7.96 -1.80
C GLU A 56 -13.08 8.00 -3.32
N GLU A 57 -12.77 9.17 -3.88
CA GLU A 57 -12.45 9.35 -5.31
C GLU A 57 -11.18 8.60 -5.71
N PHE A 58 -10.14 8.60 -4.86
CA PHE A 58 -8.93 7.80 -5.08
C PHE A 58 -9.26 6.30 -5.13
N PHE A 59 -9.97 5.77 -4.13
CA PHE A 59 -10.30 4.35 -4.08
C PHE A 59 -11.27 3.90 -5.18
N ALA A 60 -12.12 4.80 -5.70
CA ALA A 60 -13.00 4.51 -6.84
C ALA A 60 -12.22 4.26 -8.15
N ARG A 61 -10.98 4.75 -8.24
CA ARG A 61 -10.11 4.62 -9.42
C ARG A 61 -9.05 3.51 -9.28
N CYS A 62 -8.99 2.83 -8.13
CA CYS A 62 -8.00 1.79 -7.87
C CYS A 62 -8.63 0.40 -7.87
N ALA A 63 -7.87 -0.62 -8.29
CA ALA A 63 -8.22 -2.00 -7.98
C ALA A 63 -8.02 -2.25 -6.47
N VAL A 64 -9.10 -2.59 -5.75
CA VAL A 64 -9.05 -2.87 -4.30
C VAL A 64 -9.11 -4.38 -4.07
N ILE A 65 -7.99 -4.93 -3.60
CA ILE A 65 -7.82 -6.33 -3.25
C ILE A 65 -8.55 -6.61 -1.93
N GLU A 66 -9.41 -7.61 -1.94
CA GLU A 66 -10.11 -8.10 -0.76
C GLU A 66 -9.17 -8.81 0.22
N MET A 67 -9.55 -8.86 1.49
CA MET A 67 -8.76 -9.58 2.49
C MET A 67 -9.02 -11.08 2.38
N GLU A 68 -8.02 -11.82 1.91
CA GLU A 68 -8.10 -13.28 1.83
C GLU A 68 -7.34 -13.98 2.95
N ARG A 69 -7.85 -15.16 3.36
CA ARG A 69 -7.22 -16.01 4.37
C ARG A 69 -5.80 -16.41 4.01
N THR A 70 -5.51 -16.56 2.71
CA THR A 70 -4.19 -16.89 2.18
C THR A 70 -3.16 -15.83 2.55
N PHE A 71 -3.51 -14.55 2.46
CA PHE A 71 -2.61 -13.43 2.81
C PHE A 71 -2.34 -13.39 4.32
N LEU A 72 -3.39 -13.61 5.13
CA LEU A 72 -3.26 -13.64 6.59
C LEU A 72 -2.37 -14.80 7.05
N LYS A 73 -2.65 -16.01 6.55
CA LYS A 73 -1.85 -17.20 6.86
C LYS A 73 -0.39 -17.00 6.45
N ARG A 74 -0.16 -16.40 5.28
CA ARG A 74 1.21 -16.12 4.84
C ARG A 74 1.94 -15.15 5.76
N ALA A 75 1.26 -14.11 6.24
CA ALA A 75 1.83 -13.17 7.23
C ALA A 75 2.11 -13.84 8.58
N GLU A 76 1.26 -14.78 9.02
CA GLU A 76 1.46 -15.57 10.26
C GLU A 76 2.71 -16.48 10.19
N GLU A 77 3.08 -16.93 8.99
CA GLU A 77 4.22 -17.83 8.74
C GLU A 77 5.57 -17.10 8.63
N TYR A 78 5.58 -15.77 8.75
CA TYR A 78 6.83 -15.01 8.72
C TYR A 78 7.75 -15.36 9.89
N SER A 79 9.02 -15.63 9.56
CA SER A 79 10.05 -15.94 10.54
C SER A 79 10.41 -14.70 11.37
N GLN A 80 11.16 -14.91 12.45
CA GLN A 80 11.64 -13.83 13.32
C GLN A 80 12.56 -12.82 12.60
N GLU A 81 13.06 -13.15 11.41
CA GLU A 81 13.87 -12.25 10.58
C GLU A 81 13.04 -11.15 9.91
N ILE A 82 11.73 -11.37 9.77
CA ILE A 82 10.77 -10.39 9.28
C ILE A 82 10.25 -9.59 10.46
N THR A 83 10.63 -8.32 10.52
CA THR A 83 10.39 -7.46 11.70
C THR A 83 9.14 -6.58 11.57
N LEU A 84 8.27 -6.90 10.62
CA LEU A 84 7.06 -6.12 10.34
C LEU A 84 6.03 -6.26 11.45
N LYS A 85 5.28 -5.18 11.71
CA LYS A 85 4.06 -5.26 12.53
C LYS A 85 2.98 -6.00 11.75
N SER A 86 1.95 -6.48 12.44
CA SER A 86 0.92 -7.34 11.82
C SER A 86 0.27 -6.74 10.58
N ALA A 87 -0.09 -5.45 10.58
CA ALA A 87 -0.70 -4.82 9.42
C ALA A 87 0.27 -4.73 8.22
N ASP A 88 1.50 -4.28 8.47
CA ASP A 88 2.56 -4.19 7.46
C ASP A 88 2.91 -5.58 6.90
N ALA A 89 2.96 -6.59 7.76
CA ALA A 89 3.16 -7.98 7.37
C ALA A 89 2.06 -8.47 6.43
N ILE A 90 0.80 -8.11 6.69
CA ILE A 90 -0.32 -8.46 5.81
C ILE A 90 -0.21 -7.75 4.45
N HIS A 91 0.25 -6.49 4.40
CA HIS A 91 0.53 -5.83 3.12
C HIS A 91 1.59 -6.57 2.32
N VAL A 92 2.71 -6.88 2.95
CA VAL A 92 3.82 -7.59 2.29
C VAL A 92 3.41 -9.00 1.86
N ALA A 93 2.65 -9.72 2.68
CA ALA A 93 2.12 -11.04 2.35
C ALA A 93 1.11 -11.02 1.20
N THR A 94 0.25 -10.00 1.16
CA THR A 94 -0.65 -9.77 0.02
C THR A 94 0.15 -9.62 -1.26
N VAL A 95 1.24 -8.84 -1.21
CA VAL A 95 2.09 -8.63 -2.38
C VAL A 95 2.82 -9.91 -2.78
N GLU A 96 3.36 -10.64 -1.81
CA GLU A 96 4.04 -11.92 -2.00
C GLU A 96 3.14 -12.95 -2.68
N CYS A 97 1.90 -13.11 -2.20
CA CYS A 97 0.93 -14.05 -2.76
C CYS A 97 0.49 -13.67 -4.19
N LEU A 98 0.60 -12.40 -4.56
CA LEU A 98 0.16 -11.89 -5.86
C LEU A 98 1.33 -11.60 -6.82
N GLN A 99 2.56 -12.02 -6.52
CA GLN A 99 3.78 -11.68 -7.29
C GLN A 99 3.71 -11.94 -8.81
N LEU A 100 2.84 -12.84 -9.28
CA LEU A 100 2.63 -13.08 -10.71
C LEU A 100 1.73 -12.05 -11.39
N LEU A 101 0.96 -11.28 -10.63
CA LEU A 101 -0.04 -10.30 -11.08
C LEU A 101 0.40 -8.85 -10.82
N ILE A 102 1.28 -8.64 -9.86
CA ILE A 102 1.77 -7.31 -9.48
C ILE A 102 3.29 -7.22 -9.59
N SER A 103 3.74 -6.05 -10.00
CA SER A 103 5.15 -5.75 -10.23
C SER A 103 5.94 -5.65 -8.92
N GLY A 104 5.29 -5.26 -7.83
CA GLY A 104 5.93 -4.99 -6.54
C GLY A 104 5.11 -4.05 -5.67
N ILE A 105 5.77 -3.45 -4.68
CA ILE A 105 5.17 -2.56 -3.68
C ILE A 105 5.68 -1.12 -3.78
N VAL A 106 4.78 -0.16 -3.57
CA VAL A 106 5.07 1.26 -3.34
C VAL A 106 4.73 1.57 -1.89
N THR A 107 5.72 2.03 -1.13
CA THR A 107 5.59 2.33 0.30
C THR A 107 6.59 3.43 0.68
N LEU A 108 6.21 4.25 1.66
CA LEU A 108 7.10 5.26 2.27
C LEU A 108 7.71 4.76 3.59
N ASP A 109 7.31 3.57 4.06
CA ASP A 109 7.81 2.98 5.30
C ASP A 109 9.14 2.24 5.06
N LYS A 110 10.21 2.74 5.69
CA LYS A 110 11.57 2.18 5.55
C LYS A 110 11.67 0.73 6.03
N GLN A 111 10.89 0.35 7.03
CA GLN A 111 10.88 -1.00 7.58
C GLN A 111 10.17 -1.95 6.60
N MET A 112 9.06 -1.53 5.97
CA MET A 112 8.45 -2.28 4.87
C MET A 112 9.39 -2.44 3.67
N ILE A 113 10.07 -1.36 3.24
CA ILE A 113 11.05 -1.43 2.15
C ILE A 113 12.12 -2.50 2.43
N SER A 114 12.70 -2.47 3.63
CA SER A 114 13.76 -3.41 4.03
C SER A 114 13.28 -4.87 4.01
N ASN A 115 12.11 -5.15 4.59
CA ASN A 115 11.56 -6.52 4.65
C ASN A 115 11.06 -7.01 3.28
N ALA A 116 10.44 -6.15 2.47
CA ALA A 116 10.05 -6.50 1.11
C ALA A 116 11.27 -6.92 0.26
N LYS A 117 12.37 -6.16 0.34
CA LYS A 117 13.63 -6.52 -0.33
C LYS A 117 14.18 -7.86 0.14
N ARG A 118 14.12 -8.16 1.45
CA ARG A 118 14.53 -9.46 2.00
C ARG A 118 13.72 -10.62 1.44
N LEU A 119 12.43 -10.40 1.18
CA LEU A 119 11.51 -11.38 0.60
C LEU A 119 11.56 -11.43 -0.94
N GLY A 120 12.51 -10.73 -1.57
CA GLY A 120 12.64 -10.69 -3.03
C GLY A 120 11.54 -9.90 -3.74
N ILE A 121 10.73 -9.14 -3.01
CA ILE A 121 9.68 -8.29 -3.56
C ILE A 121 10.32 -7.00 -4.09
N LYS A 122 9.97 -6.63 -5.33
CA LYS A 122 10.40 -5.35 -5.90
C LYS A 122 9.75 -4.19 -5.15
N VAL A 123 10.56 -3.20 -4.79
CA VAL A 123 10.09 -1.94 -4.21
C VAL A 123 10.22 -0.86 -5.28
N TYR A 124 9.19 -0.04 -5.44
CA TYR A 124 9.25 1.11 -6.32
C TYR A 124 10.17 2.18 -5.72
N GLU A 125 11.23 2.49 -6.44
CA GLU A 125 12.13 3.61 -6.15
C GLU A 125 11.92 4.62 -7.27
N PRO A 126 11.37 5.83 -6.99
CA PRO A 126 11.36 6.89 -7.99
C PRO A 126 12.80 7.10 -8.47
N ALA A 127 13.01 7.15 -9.79
CA ALA A 127 14.31 7.52 -10.33
C ALA A 127 14.72 8.87 -9.71
N ALA A 128 15.93 8.90 -9.15
CA ALA A 128 16.51 10.08 -8.51
C ALA A 128 16.64 11.26 -9.49
#